data_AF-A0A4P8EE82-F1
#
_entry.id   AF-A0A4P8EE82-F1
#
_cell.length_a   1.000
_cell.length_b   1.000
_cell.length_c   1.000
_cell.angle_alpha   90.00
_cell.angle_beta   90.00
_cell.angle_gamma   90.00
#
_symmetry.space_group_name_H-M   'P 1'
#
loop_
_entity.id
_entity.type
_entity.pdbx_description
1 polymer ?
#
loop_
_entity_poly.entity_id
_entity_poly.type
_entity_poly.pdbx_seq_one_letter_code
_entity_poly.pdbx_strand_id
1 'polypeptide(L)'
;MAPRFVDALLGNFGSKEDDISGAKFTDEFKRDAVAQVEDRGYPVREVAERLGVSTKSIYTWQKLFSRPAKVVKEVDAQADEIRRLKRDLLRVTEERDILKKATAYFARESPLSRM
;
A
#
# COMPACT_ATOMS: atom_id res chain seq x y z
N MET A 1 -16.80 -24.78 -19.69
CA MET A 1 -15.48 -24.45 -20.26
C MET A 1 -15.20 -22.99 -19.92
N ALA A 2 -14.28 -22.72 -18.97
CA ALA A 2 -14.18 -21.43 -18.29
C ALA A 2 -13.32 -20.40 -19.05
N PRO A 3 -13.76 -19.13 -19.16
CA PRO A 3 -12.88 -17.97 -19.39
C PRO A 3 -12.52 -17.30 -18.03
N ARG A 4 -11.24 -17.15 -17.65
CA ARG A 4 -10.24 -16.07 -17.97
C ARG A 4 -10.15 -14.95 -16.90
N PHE A 5 -9.44 -15.24 -15.81
CA PHE A 5 -8.28 -14.50 -15.27
C PHE A 5 -8.35 -13.00 -14.86
N VAL A 6 -9.49 -12.30 -14.68
CA VAL A 6 -9.42 -10.88 -14.21
C VAL A 6 -10.33 -10.43 -13.05
N ASP A 7 -11.20 -11.27 -12.49
CA ASP A 7 -12.17 -10.79 -11.47
C ASP A 7 -11.63 -10.71 -10.02
N ALA A 8 -10.31 -10.79 -9.80
CA ALA A 8 -9.71 -10.86 -8.47
C ALA A 8 -9.08 -9.54 -7.95
N LEU A 9 -9.44 -8.38 -8.50
CA LEU A 9 -8.86 -7.08 -8.10
C LEU A 9 -9.87 -5.93 -8.01
N LEU A 10 -11.03 -6.17 -7.40
CA LEU A 10 -11.74 -5.11 -6.69
C LEU A 10 -12.10 -5.66 -5.32
N GLY A 11 -11.33 -5.20 -4.33
CA GLY A 11 -11.55 -5.53 -2.93
C GLY A 11 -12.99 -5.22 -2.54
N ASN A 12 -13.76 -6.27 -2.34
CA ASN A 12 -15.09 -6.26 -1.78
C ASN A 12 -15.00 -5.94 -0.27
N PHE A 13 -14.56 -4.73 0.05
CA PHE A 13 -14.52 -4.17 1.41
C PHE A 13 -15.69 -3.20 1.57
N GLY A 14 -16.66 -3.58 2.41
CA GLY A 14 -17.62 -2.63 2.96
C GLY A 14 -19.09 -2.87 2.62
N SER A 15 -19.59 -4.10 2.79
CA SER A 15 -21.01 -4.31 3.06
C SER A 15 -21.15 -5.01 4.40
N LYS A 16 -21.10 -4.21 5.46
CA LYS A 16 -21.70 -4.54 6.75
C LYS A 16 -22.17 -3.21 7.32
N GLU A 17 -23.33 -2.79 6.82
CA GLU A 17 -24.53 -2.72 7.65
C GLU A 17 -24.25 -1.81 8.85
N ASP A 18 -24.73 -0.58 8.69
CA ASP A 18 -24.84 0.43 9.73
C ASP A 18 -25.56 -0.18 10.94
N ASP A 19 -24.79 -0.79 11.83
CA ASP A 19 -25.28 -1.33 13.09
C ASP A 19 -25.53 -0.14 14.04
N ILE A 20 -26.66 0.52 13.80
CA ILE A 20 -27.30 1.46 14.70
C ILE A 20 -27.82 0.67 15.90
N SER A 21 -26.92 0.32 16.82
CA SER A 21 -27.30 -0.04 18.19
C SER A 21 -26.17 0.26 19.16
N GLY A 22 -26.19 1.47 19.74
CA GLY A 22 -25.47 1.82 20.97
C GLY A 22 -24.15 2.62 20.84
N ALA A 23 -23.57 2.75 19.65
CA ALA A 23 -22.32 3.50 19.45
C ALA A 23 -22.60 4.87 18.82
N LYS A 24 -22.30 5.96 19.55
CA LYS A 24 -22.60 7.35 19.15
C LYS A 24 -21.90 7.86 17.87
N PHE A 25 -20.99 7.09 17.25
CA PHE A 25 -20.17 7.53 16.11
C PHE A 25 -19.88 6.37 15.14
N THR A 26 -19.91 6.65 13.82
CA THR A 26 -19.58 5.69 12.76
C THR A 26 -18.08 5.40 12.71
N ASP A 27 -17.69 4.25 12.16
CA ASP A 27 -16.27 3.90 12.06
C ASP A 27 -15.48 4.81 11.12
N GLU A 28 -16.11 5.31 10.06
CA GLU A 28 -15.54 6.33 9.17
C GLU A 28 -15.20 7.60 9.96
N PHE A 29 -16.15 8.11 10.74
CA PHE A 29 -15.91 9.29 11.59
C PHE A 29 -14.74 9.08 12.56
N LYS A 30 -14.67 7.90 13.20
CA LYS A 30 -13.59 7.60 14.14
C LYS A 30 -12.23 7.50 13.43
N ARG A 31 -12.18 6.91 12.23
CA ARG A 31 -10.96 6.81 11.42
C ARG A 31 -10.47 8.19 10.99
N ASP A 32 -11.36 9.06 10.53
CA ASP A 32 -11.02 10.42 10.15
C ASP A 32 -10.50 11.25 11.33
N ALA A 33 -11.10 11.08 12.52
CA ALA A 33 -10.62 11.70 13.74
C ALA A 33 -9.20 11.23 14.11
N VAL A 34 -8.91 9.93 13.94
CA VAL A 34 -7.57 9.36 14.19
C VAL A 34 -6.57 9.85 13.13
N ALA A 35 -6.95 9.90 11.85
CA ALA A 35 -6.08 10.38 10.76
C ALA A 35 -5.66 11.85 10.95
N GLN A 36 -6.53 12.70 11.53
CA GLN A 36 -6.14 14.06 11.90
C GLN A 36 -5.01 14.11 12.94
N VAL A 37 -4.95 13.16 13.85
CA VAL A 37 -3.90 13.08 14.87
C VAL A 37 -2.64 12.41 14.33
N GLU A 38 -2.77 11.28 13.66
CA GLU A 38 -1.63 10.45 13.25
C GLU A 38 -0.98 10.93 11.94
N ASP A 39 -1.78 11.25 10.93
CA ASP A 39 -1.26 11.62 9.60
C ASP A 39 -0.95 13.12 9.51
N ARG A 40 -1.79 13.95 10.14
CA ARG A 40 -1.66 15.43 10.10
C ARG A 40 -0.96 16.02 11.32
N GLY A 41 -0.76 15.23 12.38
CA GLY A 41 -0.03 15.64 13.57
C GLY A 41 -0.76 16.64 14.48
N TYR A 42 -2.09 16.79 14.35
CA TYR A 42 -2.83 17.69 15.23
C TYR A 42 -2.88 17.18 16.68
N PRO A 43 -2.84 18.07 17.69
CA PRO A 43 -2.98 17.66 19.08
C PRO A 43 -4.34 17.01 19.34
N VAL A 44 -4.36 15.88 20.06
CA VAL A 44 -5.59 15.15 20.43
C VAL A 44 -6.64 16.07 21.07
N ARG A 45 -6.19 17.02 21.89
CA ARG A 45 -7.07 18.00 22.54
C ARG A 45 -7.77 18.92 21.54
N GLU A 46 -7.04 19.45 20.57
CA GLU A 46 -7.60 20.33 19.54
C GLU A 46 -8.60 19.58 18.67
N VAL A 47 -8.27 18.36 18.24
CA VAL A 47 -9.15 17.51 17.45
C VAL A 47 -10.42 17.17 18.22
N ALA A 48 -10.29 16.83 19.51
CA ALA A 48 -11.42 16.54 20.39
C ALA A 48 -12.35 17.74 20.56
N GLU A 49 -11.80 18.93 20.81
CA GLU A 49 -12.54 20.20 20.95
C GLU A 49 -13.28 20.55 19.64
N ARG A 50 -12.60 20.45 18.48
CA ARG A 50 -13.20 20.74 17.17
C ARG A 50 -14.31 19.78 16.77
N LEU A 51 -14.17 18.50 17.12
CA LEU A 51 -15.16 17.47 16.79
C LEU A 51 -16.26 17.31 17.85
N GLY A 52 -16.17 18.03 18.97
CA GLY A 52 -17.15 17.94 20.06
C GLY A 52 -17.14 16.58 20.77
N VAL A 53 -15.98 15.90 20.80
CA VAL A 53 -15.82 14.57 21.42
C VAL A 53 -14.84 14.63 22.57
N SER A 54 -14.84 13.61 23.43
CA SER A 54 -13.87 13.55 24.52
C SER A 54 -12.49 13.13 23.99
N THR A 55 -11.41 13.68 24.56
CA THR A 55 -10.04 13.23 24.28
C THR A 55 -9.86 11.73 24.54
N LYS A 56 -10.54 11.20 25.55
CA LYS A 56 -10.57 9.76 25.85
C LYS A 56 -11.10 8.93 24.67
N SER A 57 -12.14 9.41 23.99
CA SER A 57 -12.70 8.74 22.81
C SER A 57 -11.66 8.66 21.69
N ILE A 58 -10.94 9.76 21.42
CA ILE A 58 -9.86 9.79 20.42
C ILE A 58 -8.79 8.75 20.76
N TYR A 59 -8.30 8.70 22.00
CA TYR A 59 -7.31 7.69 22.42
C TYR A 59 -7.83 6.26 22.30
N THR A 60 -9.12 6.02 22.58
CA THR A 60 -9.74 4.71 22.38
C THR A 60 -9.76 4.33 20.90
N TRP A 61 -10.09 5.26 20.02
CA TRP A 61 -10.13 5.01 18.57
C TRP A 61 -8.73 4.81 17.98
N GLN A 62 -7.71 5.55 18.46
CA GLN A 62 -6.32 5.30 18.10
C GLN A 62 -5.92 3.86 18.42
N LYS A 63 -6.26 3.37 19.62
CA LYS A 63 -6.00 1.97 19.98
C LYS A 63 -6.77 0.98 19.11
N LEU A 64 -8.04 1.29 18.79
CA LEU A 64 -8.90 0.44 17.97
C LEU A 64 -8.36 0.27 16.54
N PHE A 65 -7.81 1.33 15.95
CA PHE A 65 -7.28 1.31 14.59
C PHE A 65 -5.77 1.15 14.51
N SER A 66 -5.08 1.11 15.66
CA SER A 66 -3.65 0.81 15.70
C SER A 66 -3.40 -0.58 15.12
N ARG A 67 -2.43 -0.66 14.20
CA ARG A 67 -2.00 -1.95 13.67
C ARG A 67 -1.26 -2.71 14.76
N PRO A 68 -1.49 -4.03 14.93
CA PRO A 68 -0.70 -4.82 15.85
C PRO A 68 0.79 -4.69 15.51
N ALA A 69 1.65 -4.55 16.52
CA ALA A 69 3.10 -4.35 16.30
C ALA A 69 3.74 -5.43 15.41
N LYS A 70 3.22 -6.66 15.46
CA LYS A 70 3.63 -7.75 14.58
C LYS A 70 3.36 -7.44 13.10
N VAL A 71 2.16 -6.93 12.78
CA VAL A 71 1.75 -6.58 11.42
C VAL A 71 2.57 -5.41 10.90
N VAL A 72 2.87 -4.41 11.72
CA VAL A 72 3.75 -3.29 11.33
C VAL A 72 5.13 -3.80 10.93
N LYS A 73 5.75 -4.66 11.76
CA LYS A 73 7.06 -5.25 11.47
C LYS A 73 7.07 -6.11 10.20
N GLU A 74 6.02 -6.89 9.97
CA GLU A 74 5.89 -7.71 8.76
C GLU A 74 5.78 -6.83 7.50
N VAL A 75 4.98 -5.76 7.56
CA VAL A 75 4.85 -4.80 6.44
C VAL A 75 6.17 -4.08 6.15
N ASP A 76 6.89 -3.65 7.19
CA ASP A 76 8.19 -2.99 7.02
C ASP A 76 9.22 -3.94 6.41
N ALA A 77 9.29 -5.19 6.88
CA ALA A 77 10.17 -6.21 6.30
C ALA A 77 9.81 -6.52 4.83
N GLN A 78 8.53 -6.58 4.51
CA GLN A 78 8.07 -6.74 3.11
C GLN A 78 8.45 -5.55 2.24
N ALA A 79 8.36 -4.32 2.76
CA ALA A 79 8.77 -3.12 2.03
C ALA A 79 10.27 -3.13 1.70
N ASP A 80 11.12 -3.60 2.61
CA ASP A 80 12.56 -3.77 2.38
C ASP A 80 12.85 -4.81 1.30
N GLU A 81 12.17 -5.96 1.34
CA GLU A 81 12.33 -6.99 0.32
C GLU A 81 11.85 -6.49 -1.06
N ILE A 82 10.74 -5.74 -1.13
CA ILE A 82 10.30 -5.12 -2.38
C ILE A 82 11.36 -4.15 -2.94
N ARG A 83 12.00 -3.34 -2.08
CA ARG A 83 13.08 -2.43 -2.52
C ARG A 83 14.27 -3.20 -3.07
N ARG A 84 14.65 -4.29 -2.40
CA ARG A 84 15.73 -5.19 -2.85
C ARG A 84 15.39 -5.80 -4.20
N LEU A 85 14.22 -6.42 -4.32
CA LEU A 85 13.76 -7.07 -5.55
C LEU A 85 13.68 -6.08 -6.72
N LYS A 86 13.26 -4.83 -6.48
CA LYS A 86 13.28 -3.78 -7.51
C LYS A 86 14.69 -3.46 -8.02
N ARG A 87 15.70 -3.43 -7.13
CA ARG A 87 17.10 -3.24 -7.54
C ARG A 87 17.63 -4.42 -8.35
N ASP A 88 17.34 -5.64 -7.90
CA ASP A 88 17.75 -6.84 -8.61
C ASP A 88 17.11 -6.93 -9.99
N LEU A 89 15.81 -6.59 -10.09
CA LEU A 89 15.09 -6.54 -11.35
C LEU A 89 15.69 -5.51 -12.32
N LEU A 90 16.05 -4.32 -11.84
CA LEU A 90 16.70 -3.29 -12.65
C LEU A 90 18.02 -3.82 -13.21
N ARG A 91 18.90 -4.35 -12.35
CA ARG A 91 20.19 -4.92 -12.74
C ARG A 91 20.05 -5.99 -13.82
N VAL A 92 19.19 -6.98 -13.59
CA VAL A 92 18.98 -8.09 -14.54
C VAL A 92 18.39 -7.60 -15.87
N THR A 93 17.53 -6.57 -15.82
CA THR A 93 16.97 -5.96 -17.03
C THR A 93 18.06 -5.26 -17.85
N GLU A 94 18.93 -4.51 -17.19
CA GLU A 94 20.08 -3.85 -17.84
C GLU A 94 21.04 -4.86 -18.46
N GLU A 95 21.41 -5.92 -17.74
CA GLU A 95 22.27 -7.01 -18.24
C GLU A 95 21.70 -7.65 -19.51
N ARG A 96 20.41 -7.98 -19.49
CA ARG A 96 19.69 -8.52 -20.65
C ARG A 96 19.72 -7.55 -21.83
N ASP A 97 19.52 -6.27 -21.58
CA ASP A 97 19.45 -5.26 -22.63
C ASP A 97 20.82 -4.97 -23.25
N ILE A 98 21.89 -5.01 -22.45
CA ILE A 98 23.28 -4.98 -22.95
C ILE A 98 23.53 -6.17 -23.88
N LEU A 99 23.17 -7.38 -23.45
CA LEU A 99 23.37 -8.58 -24.24
C LEU A 99 22.60 -8.53 -25.58
N LYS A 100 21.35 -8.05 -25.55
CA LYS A 100 20.55 -7.84 -26.77
C LYS A 100 21.19 -6.82 -27.72
N LYS A 101 21.74 -5.72 -27.20
CA LYS A 101 22.44 -4.73 -28.02
C LYS A 101 23.70 -5.32 -28.65
N ALA A 102 24.46 -6.12 -27.89
CA ALA A 102 25.64 -6.78 -28.40
C ALA A 102 25.30 -7.78 -29.52
N THR A 103 24.30 -8.64 -29.33
CA THR A 103 23.89 -9.60 -30.39
C THR A 103 23.39 -8.91 -31.65
N ALA A 104 22.63 -7.81 -31.51
CA ALA A 104 22.20 -7.01 -32.65
C ALA A 104 23.38 -6.35 -33.40
N TYR A 105 24.38 -5.85 -32.67
CA TYR A 105 25.60 -5.32 -33.26
C TYR A 105 26.36 -6.38 -34.07
N PHE A 106 26.59 -7.56 -33.47
CA PHE A 106 27.29 -8.67 -34.14
C PHE A 106 26.53 -9.20 -35.37
N ALA A 107 25.20 -9.26 -35.33
CA ALA A 107 24.39 -9.67 -36.48
C ALA A 107 24.53 -8.69 -37.66
N ARG A 108 24.67 -7.38 -37.39
CA ARG A 108 24.87 -6.33 -38.41
C ARG A 108 26.26 -6.37 -39.06
N GLU A 109 27.29 -6.72 -38.31
CA GLU A 109 28.68 -6.78 -38.82
C GLU A 109 29.01 -8.12 -39.50
N SER A 110 28.06 -9.06 -39.58
CA SER A 110 28.27 -10.34 -40.28
C SER A 110 28.47 -10.12 -41.79
N PRO A 111 29.56 -10.63 -42.39
CA PRO A 111 29.89 -10.46 -43.81
C PRO A 111 28.81 -10.98 -44.78
N LEU A 112 27.96 -11.91 -44.33
CA LEU A 112 26.92 -12.54 -45.13
C LEU A 112 25.69 -11.64 -45.41
N SER A 113 25.56 -10.49 -44.74
CA SER A 113 24.47 -9.53 -45.00
C SER A 113 24.84 -8.43 -46.01
N ARG A 114 26.10 -8.38 -46.47
CA ARG A 114 26.65 -7.29 -47.29
C ARG A 114 26.99 -7.72 -48.73
N MET A 115 26.56 -8.91 -49.16
CA MET A 115 26.64 -9.43 -50.55
C MET A 115 25.31 -9.30 -51.28
#